data_AF-A0A5D0TX76-F1
#
_entry.id   AF-A0A5D0TX76-F1
#
_cell.length_a   1.000
_cell.length_b   1.000
_cell.length_c   1.000
_cell.angle_alpha   90.00
_cell.angle_beta   90.00
_cell.angle_gamma   90.00
#
_symmetry.space_group_name_H-M   'P 1'
#
loop_
_entity.id
_entity.type
_entity.pdbx_description
1 polymer ?
#
loop_
_entity_poly.entity_id
_entity_poly.type
_entity_poly.pdbx_seq_one_letter_code
_entity_poly.pdbx_strand_id
1 'polypeptide(L)'
;MTAHRAQWHARRYGGPITHVALDYGLTLTSNADPIDLMTGMRPVTDEANTAVWALGDVGVTLALVSETGPGLDRSPALQAAGLDALFGDRVYLSHELGLTKASP
;
A
#
# COMPACT_ATOMS: atom_id res chain seq x y z
N MET A 1 -21.58 10.46 10.01
CA MET A 1 -21.08 10.16 8.64
C MET A 1 -20.94 11.48 7.89
N THR A 2 -19.79 12.13 8.00
CA THR A 2 -19.46 13.32 7.19
C THR A 2 -18.97 12.86 5.83
N ALA A 3 -19.63 13.32 4.77
CA ALA A 3 -19.40 12.91 3.40
C ALA A 3 -18.10 13.51 2.84
N HIS A 4 -16.94 12.98 3.23
CA HIS A 4 -15.74 13.11 2.42
C HIS A 4 -15.85 12.10 1.27
N ARG A 5 -16.59 12.47 0.22
CA ARG A 5 -16.47 11.78 -1.07
C ARG A 5 -15.04 12.01 -1.55
N ALA A 6 -14.35 10.93 -1.93
CA ALA A 6 -13.02 11.02 -2.51
C ALA A 6 -12.99 12.10 -3.59
N GLN A 7 -12.09 13.07 -3.42
CA GLN A 7 -11.90 14.19 -4.36
C GLN A 7 -11.41 13.73 -5.74
N TRP A 8 -10.93 12.49 -5.81
CA TRP A 8 -10.36 11.88 -6.99
C TRP A 8 -11.45 11.24 -7.85
N HIS A 9 -11.41 11.51 -9.14
CA HIS A 9 -12.37 10.99 -10.10
C HIS A 9 -11.66 10.30 -11.27
N ALA A 10 -12.23 9.19 -11.72
CA ALA A 10 -11.70 8.50 -12.90
C ALA A 10 -11.97 9.33 -14.15
N ARG A 11 -10.92 9.84 -14.80
CA ARG A 11 -11.04 10.72 -15.99
C ARG A 11 -11.87 10.10 -17.11
N ARG A 12 -11.73 8.79 -17.35
CA ARG A 12 -12.38 8.08 -18.48
C ARG A 12 -13.79 7.59 -18.17
N TYR A 13 -14.04 7.17 -16.94
CA TYR A 13 -15.27 6.46 -16.57
C TYR A 13 -16.19 7.27 -15.66
N GLY A 14 -15.75 8.44 -15.19
CA GLY A 14 -16.45 9.22 -14.18
C GLY A 14 -16.48 8.53 -12.82
N GLY A 15 -17.17 9.15 -11.86
CA GLY A 15 -17.34 8.60 -10.52
C GLY A 15 -16.12 8.78 -9.61
N PRO A 16 -16.31 8.70 -8.28
CA PRO A 16 -15.23 8.84 -7.32
C PRO A 16 -14.34 7.59 -7.31
N ILE A 17 -13.04 7.77 -7.12
CA ILE A 17 -12.11 6.68 -6.81
C ILE A 17 -12.28 6.37 -5.33
N THR A 18 -12.83 5.20 -5.00
CA THR A 18 -13.09 4.80 -3.61
C THR A 18 -12.08 3.81 -3.06
N HIS A 19 -11.35 3.12 -3.95
CA HIS A 19 -10.37 2.09 -3.58
C HIS A 19 -9.11 2.27 -4.40
N VAL A 20 -7.96 2.10 -3.76
CA VAL A 20 -6.65 2.06 -4.42
C VAL A 20 -5.86 0.88 -3.88
N ALA A 21 -5.42 0.01 -4.78
CA ALA A 21 -4.47 -1.04 -4.50
C ALA A 21 -3.07 -0.56 -4.88
N LEU A 22 -2.11 -0.71 -3.97
CA LEU A 22 -0.73 -0.28 -4.14
C LEU A 22 0.20 -1.47 -4.18
N ASP A 23 1.25 -1.38 -4.99
CA ASP A 23 2.41 -2.26 -4.86
C ASP A 23 3.34 -1.77 -3.75
N TYR A 24 4.23 -2.64 -3.26
CA TYR A 24 5.24 -2.30 -2.27
C TYR A 24 6.58 -1.90 -2.92
N GLY A 25 7.19 -2.82 -3.68
CA GLY A 25 8.52 -2.64 -4.25
C GLY A 25 8.52 -1.54 -5.31
N LEU A 26 9.45 -0.60 -5.25
CA LEU A 26 9.59 0.51 -6.23
C LEU A 26 8.36 1.42 -6.37
N THR A 27 7.36 1.23 -5.51
CA THR A 27 6.14 2.03 -5.43
C THR A 27 6.09 2.75 -4.09
N LEU A 28 6.17 2.00 -2.99
CA LEU A 28 6.30 2.57 -1.65
C LEU A 28 7.75 2.73 -1.22
N THR A 29 8.68 2.10 -1.93
CA THR A 29 10.09 1.97 -1.53
C THR A 29 11.01 2.38 -2.66
N SER A 30 12.24 2.79 -2.35
CA SER A 30 13.28 3.08 -3.34
C SER A 30 14.38 2.02 -3.34
N ASN A 31 15.00 1.74 -4.48
CA ASN A 31 16.21 0.92 -4.55
C ASN A 31 17.45 1.62 -3.95
N ALA A 32 17.39 2.94 -3.75
CA ALA A 32 18.48 3.71 -3.15
C ALA A 32 18.55 3.53 -1.62
N ASP A 33 17.42 3.26 -0.96
CA ASP A 33 17.36 3.18 0.50
C ASP A 33 17.89 1.83 0.99
N PRO A 34 18.72 1.77 2.03
CA PRO A 34 19.21 0.50 2.56
C PRO A 34 18.06 -0.38 3.06
N ILE A 35 18.30 -1.68 3.12
CA ILE A 35 17.40 -2.60 3.84
C ILE A 35 17.51 -2.28 5.33
N ASP A 36 16.38 -2.01 5.96
CA ASP A 36 16.27 -1.84 7.40
C ASP A 36 16.45 -3.21 8.08
N LEU A 37 17.39 -3.28 9.03
CA LEU A 37 17.77 -4.53 9.69
C LEU A 37 16.74 -5.04 10.69
N MET A 38 15.86 -4.17 11.19
CA MET A 38 14.80 -4.55 12.14
C MET A 38 13.61 -5.16 11.43
N THR A 39 13.25 -4.62 10.26
CA THR A 39 12.11 -5.09 9.46
C THR A 39 12.52 -6.11 8.39
N GLY A 40 13.80 -6.17 8.03
CA GLY A 40 14.30 -6.96 6.90
C GLY A 40 13.88 -6.41 5.53
N MET A 41 13.30 -5.21 5.47
CA MET A 41 12.73 -4.60 4.26
C MET A 41 13.33 -3.23 3.98
N ARG A 42 13.25 -2.77 2.73
CA ARG A 42 13.49 -1.35 2.46
C ARG A 42 12.35 -0.53 3.08
N PRO A 43 12.65 0.60 3.74
CA PRO A 43 11.63 1.42 4.37
C PRO A 43 10.71 2.05 3.32
N VAL A 44 9.50 2.40 3.75
CA VAL A 44 8.61 3.25 2.94
C VAL A 44 9.26 4.63 2.82
N THR A 45 9.33 5.20 1.61
CA THR A 45 9.91 6.53 1.42
C THR A 45 8.98 7.62 1.99
N ASP A 46 9.53 8.77 2.35
CA ASP A 46 8.75 9.89 2.89
C ASP A 46 7.70 10.40 1.89
N GLU A 47 8.03 10.42 0.60
CA GLU A 47 7.10 10.81 -0.47
C GLU A 47 5.95 9.82 -0.60
N ALA A 48 6.25 8.53 -0.56
CA ALA A 48 5.23 7.48 -0.60
C ALA A 48 4.35 7.54 0.65
N ASN A 49 4.93 7.72 1.83
CA ASN A 49 4.21 7.85 3.09
C ASN A 49 3.23 9.03 3.03
N THR A 50 3.70 10.20 2.59
CA THR A 50 2.88 11.41 2.41
C THR A 50 1.72 11.17 1.43
N ALA A 51 1.97 10.51 0.30
CA ALA A 51 0.94 10.21 -0.68
C ALA A 51 -0.12 9.23 -0.16
N VAL A 52 0.29 8.20 0.60
CA VAL A 52 -0.62 7.22 1.20
C VAL A 52 -1.53 7.87 2.23
N TRP A 53 -0.99 8.74 3.10
CA TRP A 53 -1.82 9.52 4.03
C TRP A 53 -2.82 10.42 3.32
N ALA A 54 -2.38 11.13 2.27
CA ALA A 54 -3.27 11.99 1.50
C ALA A 54 -4.45 11.22 0.87
N LEU A 55 -4.27 9.94 0.49
CA LEU A 55 -5.35 9.06 0.04
C LEU A 55 -6.28 8.67 1.19
N GLY A 56 -5.72 8.30 2.34
CA GLY A 56 -6.49 7.97 3.54
C GLY A 56 -7.36 9.13 4.04
N ASP A 57 -6.80 10.34 4.07
CA ASP A 57 -7.46 11.56 4.53
C ASP A 57 -8.69 11.94 3.69
N VAL A 58 -8.69 11.59 2.40
CA VAL A 58 -9.85 11.81 1.51
C VAL A 58 -10.82 10.63 1.49
N GLY A 59 -10.64 9.64 2.38
CA GLY A 59 -11.55 8.51 2.57
C GLY A 59 -11.43 7.41 1.52
N VAL A 60 -10.30 7.31 0.82
CA VAL A 60 -10.03 6.17 -0.08
C VAL A 60 -9.68 4.94 0.76
N THR A 61 -10.32 3.82 0.48
CA THR A 61 -9.95 2.53 1.04
C THR A 61 -8.67 2.02 0.39
N LEU A 62 -7.66 1.71 1.20
CA LEU A 62 -6.36 1.28 0.72
C LEU A 62 -6.16 -0.24 0.88
N ALA A 63 -5.50 -0.83 -0.10
CA ALA A 63 -5.02 -2.22 -0.07
C ALA A 63 -3.56 -2.27 -0.53
N LEU A 64 -2.76 -3.14 0.09
CA LEU A 64 -1.43 -3.48 -0.40
C LEU A 64 -1.52 -4.81 -1.15
N VAL A 65 -0.96 -4.88 -2.36
CA VAL A 65 -0.83 -6.10 -3.14
C VAL A 65 0.64 -6.25 -3.51
N SER A 66 1.34 -7.23 -2.92
CA SER A 66 2.78 -7.37 -3.07
C SER A 66 3.17 -8.78 -3.50
N GLU A 67 3.99 -8.88 -4.55
CA GLU A 67 4.65 -10.14 -4.86
C GLU A 67 5.81 -10.36 -3.89
N THR A 68 5.79 -11.52 -3.26
CA THR A 68 6.61 -11.91 -2.12
C THR A 68 6.97 -13.39 -2.22
N GLY A 69 8.15 -13.73 -1.73
CA GLY A 69 8.56 -15.11 -1.44
C GLY A 69 8.28 -15.47 0.03
N PRO A 70 8.46 -16.75 0.41
CA PRO A 70 8.27 -17.20 1.79
C PRO A 70 9.08 -16.36 2.80
N GLY A 71 8.43 -15.94 3.88
CA GLY A 71 9.07 -15.15 4.95
C GLY A 71 9.26 -13.66 4.64
N LEU A 72 8.78 -13.18 3.49
CA LEU A 72 8.81 -11.75 3.16
C LEU A 72 7.48 -11.07 3.51
N ASP A 73 7.30 -10.78 4.80
CA ASP A 73 6.16 -10.03 5.33
C ASP A 73 6.38 -8.50 5.21
N ARG A 74 5.36 -7.77 4.73
CA ARG A 74 5.41 -6.32 4.56
C ARG A 74 4.88 -5.55 5.79
N SER A 75 4.16 -6.24 6.67
CA SER A 75 3.52 -5.65 7.85
C SER A 75 4.49 -4.89 8.76
N PRO A 76 5.70 -5.40 9.06
CA PRO A 76 6.65 -4.67 9.93
C PRO A 76 7.08 -3.32 9.36
N ALA A 77 7.30 -3.23 8.04
CA ALA A 77 7.69 -1.99 7.39
C ALA A 77 6.54 -0.98 7.32
N LEU A 78 5.30 -1.46 7.11
CA LEU A 78 4.11 -0.61 7.18
C LEU A 78 3.90 -0.05 8.60
N GLN A 79 4.08 -0.89 9.63
CA GLN A 79 3.98 -0.47 11.02
C GLN A 79 5.06 0.55 11.38
N ALA A 80 6.30 0.33 10.95
CA ALA A 80 7.40 1.29 11.13
C ALA A 80 7.11 2.65 10.47
N ALA A 81 6.40 2.64 9.34
CA ALA A 81 5.97 3.85 8.64
C ALA A 81 4.69 4.49 9.22
N GLY A 82 4.03 3.85 10.19
CA GLY A 82 2.74 4.26 10.75
C GLY A 82 1.55 4.11 9.79
N LEU A 83 1.67 3.25 8.77
CA LEU A 83 0.67 3.05 7.72
C LEU A 83 -0.19 1.79 7.91
N ASP A 84 0.15 0.92 8.86
CA ASP A 84 -0.51 -0.35 9.10
C ASP A 84 -2.03 -0.21 9.30
N ALA A 85 -2.46 0.79 10.08
CA ALA A 85 -3.87 1.03 10.34
C ALA A 85 -4.68 1.42 9.08
N LEU A 86 -4.05 2.07 8.10
CA LEU A 86 -4.72 2.48 6.85
C LEU A 86 -5.02 1.26 5.96
N PHE A 87 -4.10 0.30 5.92
CA PHE A 87 -4.28 -0.95 5.17
C PHE A 87 -5.13 -1.96 5.95
N GLY A 88 -5.00 -2.03 7.27
CA GLY A 88 -5.68 -3.01 8.11
C GLY A 88 -5.40 -4.43 7.65
N ASP A 89 -6.46 -5.21 7.43
CA ASP A 89 -6.43 -6.59 6.93
C ASP A 89 -6.25 -6.70 5.40
N ARG A 90 -6.21 -5.58 4.67
CA ARG A 90 -6.10 -5.54 3.20
C ARG A 90 -4.65 -5.55 2.74
N VAL A 91 -3.86 -6.47 3.28
CA VAL A 91 -2.47 -6.72 2.88
C VAL A 91 -2.42 -8.11 2.24
N TYR A 92 -2.22 -8.12 0.92
CA TYR A 92 -2.28 -9.31 0.09
C TYR A 92 -0.90 -9.68 -0.43
N LEU A 93 -0.35 -10.77 0.10
CA LEU A 93 0.99 -11.27 -0.22
C LEU A 93 0.89 -12.52 -1.11
N SER A 94 1.54 -12.50 -2.28
CA SER A 94 1.44 -13.60 -3.25
C SER A 94 1.78 -14.98 -2.67
N HIS A 95 2.77 -15.06 -1.78
CA HIS A 95 3.17 -16.34 -1.18
C HIS A 95 2.12 -16.92 -0.23
N GLU A 96 1.36 -16.07 0.46
CA GLU A 96 0.29 -16.49 1.37
C GLU A 96 -0.95 -16.92 0.59
N LEU A 97 -1.22 -16.23 -0.53
CA LEU A 97 -2.38 -16.50 -1.39
C LEU A 97 -2.14 -17.67 -2.35
N GLY A 98 -0.89 -18.05 -2.61
CA GLY A 98 -0.54 -19.03 -3.64
C GLY A 98 -0.86 -18.57 -5.07
N LEU A 99 -0.95 -17.24 -5.29
CA LEU A 99 -1.33 -16.60 -6.55
C LEU A 99 -0.41 -15.41 -6.84
N THR A 100 -0.25 -15.07 -8.11
CA THR A 100 0.51 -13.88 -8.56
C THR A 100 -0.42 -12.75 -8.94
N LYS A 101 0.09 -11.52 -9.10
CA LYS A 101 -0.74 -10.38 -9.54
C LYS A 101 -1.33 -10.56 -10.94
N ALA A 102 -0.73 -11.43 -11.74
CA ALA A 102 -1.21 -11.79 -13.07
C ALA A 102 -2.33 -12.86 -13.03
N SER A 103 -2.67 -13.37 -11.86
CA SER A 103 -3.78 -14.30 -11.68
C SER A 103 -5.12 -13.56 -11.83
N PRO A 104 -6.11 -14.12 -12.55
CA PRO A 104 -7.38 -13.47 -12.83
C PRO A 104 -8.35 -13.41 -11.64
#